data_AF-A0A6N8JFJ9-F1
#
_entry.id   AF-A0A6N8JFJ9-F1
#
_cell.length_a   1.000
_cell.length_b   1.000
_cell.length_c   1.000
_cell.angle_alpha   90.00
_cell.angle_beta   90.00
_cell.angle_gamma   90.00
#
_symmetry.space_group_name_H-M   'P 1'
#
loop_
_entity.id
_entity.type
_entity.pdbx_description
1 polymer ?
#
loop_
_entity_poly.entity_id
_entity_poly.type
_entity_poly.pdbx_seq_one_letter_code
_entity_poly.pdbx_strand_id
1 'polypeptide(L)'
;MTKTAIFVEGQTELIFVRELLLKVFEYQNISLECFTLFTDVNFHATEYAFPNEHADHYFQIINVGSDQSVLTRILKREPQMKNAGFGRIIGLRDMYSEDYKKQVKNHRIDLGINQKFIEGHRSQIKSDNIFFSFAIMEIETWLLGLRKSFERMDNQLTPAFIQQHLGFDLNKEDPENIFFHPADNVEEIFKLVGQRYSKSKGDINALVSHIERDDYLELLESDKCQSFKEFYQYLQIPTT
;
A
#
# COMPACT_ATOMS: atom_id res chain seq x y z
N MET A 1 22.54 2.08 10.30
CA MET A 1 21.27 1.42 9.99
C MET A 1 20.07 2.25 10.44
N THR A 2 19.31 2.79 9.49
CA THR A 2 18.02 3.45 9.70
C THR A 2 16.93 2.39 9.87
N LYS A 3 16.06 2.53 10.88
CA LYS A 3 14.98 1.58 11.17
C LYS A 3 13.61 2.23 11.00
N THR A 4 12.77 1.61 10.16
CA THR A 4 11.39 2.04 9.91
C THR A 4 10.42 0.89 10.20
N ALA A 5 9.41 1.15 11.05
CA ALA A 5 8.31 0.22 11.28
C ALA A 5 7.11 0.63 10.44
N ILE A 6 6.47 -0.29 9.73
CA ILE A 6 5.31 -0.05 8.89
C ILE A 6 4.18 -0.95 9.38
N PHE A 7 3.16 -0.37 9.99
CA PHE A 7 1.96 -1.05 10.44
C PHE A 7 0.93 -0.98 9.32
N VAL A 8 0.50 -2.15 8.86
CA VAL A 8 -0.43 -2.29 7.75
C VAL A 8 -1.70 -3.00 8.18
N GLU A 9 -2.82 -2.65 7.56
CA GLU A 9 -4.13 -3.23 7.85
C GLU A 9 -4.17 -4.75 7.67
N GLY A 10 -3.70 -5.24 6.53
CA GLY A 10 -3.89 -6.62 6.12
C GLY A 10 -2.73 -7.19 5.32
N GLN A 11 -3.03 -8.28 4.60
CA GLN A 11 -2.03 -9.04 3.85
C GLN A 11 -1.69 -8.37 2.52
N THR A 12 -2.66 -7.74 1.86
CA THR A 12 -2.46 -7.06 0.57
C THR A 12 -1.43 -5.94 0.70
N GLU A 13 -1.61 -5.07 1.70
CA GLU A 13 -0.71 -3.97 2.02
C GLU A 13 0.69 -4.50 2.37
N LEU A 14 0.78 -5.58 3.16
CA LEU A 14 2.06 -6.19 3.56
C LEU A 14 2.85 -6.64 2.33
N ILE A 15 2.20 -7.37 1.42
CA ILE A 15 2.83 -7.90 0.21
C ILE A 15 3.24 -6.73 -0.71
N PHE A 16 2.35 -5.76 -0.91
CA PHE A 16 2.61 -4.58 -1.74
C PHE A 16 3.82 -3.78 -1.22
N VAL A 17 3.81 -3.40 0.07
CA VAL A 17 4.88 -2.59 0.67
C VAL A 17 6.21 -3.33 0.63
N ARG A 18 6.21 -4.64 0.88
CA ARG A 18 7.42 -5.44 0.76
C ARG A 18 8.00 -5.38 -0.65
N GLU A 19 7.20 -5.68 -1.68
CA GLU A 19 7.72 -5.69 -3.06
C GLU A 19 8.16 -4.30 -3.49
N LEU A 20 7.41 -3.24 -3.15
CA LEU A 20 7.84 -1.86 -3.34
C LEU A 20 9.24 -1.62 -2.77
N LEU A 21 9.46 -1.95 -1.50
CA LEU A 21 10.74 -1.75 -0.84
C LEU A 21 11.84 -2.56 -1.51
N LEU A 22 11.63 -3.86 -1.74
CA LEU A 22 12.65 -4.71 -2.35
C LEU A 22 13.02 -4.28 -3.77
N LYS A 23 12.05 -3.86 -4.59
CA LYS A 23 12.30 -3.39 -5.96
C LYS A 23 12.99 -2.03 -5.99
N VAL A 24 12.56 -1.08 -5.15
CA VAL A 24 13.18 0.26 -5.08
C VAL A 24 14.64 0.18 -4.63
N PHE A 25 14.94 -0.70 -3.68
CA PHE A 25 16.29 -0.97 -3.22
C PHE A 25 17.07 -1.94 -4.13
N GLU A 26 16.43 -2.46 -5.19
CA GLU A 26 17.01 -3.48 -6.09
C GLU A 26 17.60 -4.68 -5.33
N TYR A 27 16.94 -5.06 -4.23
CA TYR A 27 17.37 -6.11 -3.31
C TYR A 27 18.76 -5.86 -2.67
N GLN A 28 19.25 -4.62 -2.69
CA GLN A 28 20.52 -4.18 -2.11
C GLN A 28 20.31 -3.24 -0.92
N ASN A 29 21.26 -3.24 0.02
CA ASN A 29 21.28 -2.30 1.16
C ASN A 29 20.00 -2.26 2.01
N ILE A 30 19.16 -3.30 1.94
CA ILE A 30 17.90 -3.43 2.67
C ILE A 30 17.88 -4.75 3.45
N SER A 31 17.37 -4.68 4.68
CA SER A 31 16.94 -5.82 5.49
C SER A 31 15.47 -5.64 5.86
N LEU A 32 14.68 -6.71 5.79
CA LEU A 32 13.24 -6.65 6.01
C LEU A 32 12.77 -7.83 6.85
N GLU A 33 11.92 -7.56 7.84
CA GLU A 33 11.21 -8.58 8.60
C GLU A 33 9.70 -8.29 8.58
N CYS A 34 8.91 -9.36 8.51
CA CYS A 34 7.45 -9.29 8.47
C CYS A 34 6.85 -9.99 9.69
N PHE A 35 5.80 -9.39 10.24
CA PHE A 35 5.12 -9.88 11.43
C PHE A 35 3.60 -9.76 11.31
N THR A 36 2.87 -10.61 12.04
CA THR A 36 1.47 -10.37 12.39
C THR A 36 1.33 -9.87 13.82
N LEU A 37 0.32 -9.04 14.05
CA LEU A 37 -0.05 -8.47 15.35
C LEU A 37 -1.57 -8.33 15.47
N PHE A 38 -2.27 -9.46 15.42
CA PHE A 38 -3.74 -9.46 15.47
C PHE A 38 -4.29 -9.12 16.85
N THR A 39 -3.51 -9.38 17.90
CA THR A 39 -3.79 -8.96 19.28
C THR A 39 -2.61 -8.18 19.83
N ASP A 40 -2.77 -7.52 20.99
CA ASP A 40 -1.67 -6.77 21.61
C ASP A 40 -0.45 -7.65 21.95
N VAL A 41 -0.64 -8.97 22.07
CA VAL A 41 0.36 -9.96 22.52
C VAL A 41 0.84 -10.92 21.42
N ASN A 42 0.02 -11.19 20.40
CA ASN A 42 0.34 -12.18 19.36
C ASN A 42 1.21 -11.57 18.27
N PHE A 43 2.47 -11.32 18.63
CA PHE A 43 3.49 -10.82 17.71
C PHE A 43 4.30 -11.99 17.14
N HIS A 44 4.02 -12.38 15.90
CA HIS A 44 4.61 -13.56 15.28
C HIS A 44 5.31 -13.21 13.98
N ALA A 45 6.53 -13.70 13.80
CA ALA A 45 7.21 -13.61 12.51
C ALA A 45 6.41 -14.36 11.44
N THR A 46 6.38 -13.82 10.23
CA THR A 46 5.72 -14.44 9.09
C THR A 46 6.73 -14.79 8.01
N GLU A 47 6.23 -15.41 6.94
CA GLU A 47 6.95 -15.46 5.67
C GLU A 47 7.36 -14.05 5.22
N TYR A 48 8.22 -14.00 4.19
CA TYR A 48 8.64 -12.78 3.48
C TYR A 48 9.78 -11.96 4.08
N ALA A 49 10.42 -12.44 5.15
CA ALA A 49 11.67 -11.86 5.62
C ALA A 49 12.74 -11.86 4.52
N PHE A 50 13.55 -10.79 4.50
CA PHE A 50 14.72 -10.62 3.65
C PHE A 50 15.87 -10.12 4.53
N PRO A 51 16.52 -11.01 5.28
CA PRO A 51 17.57 -10.62 6.22
C PRO A 51 18.84 -10.21 5.47
N ASN A 52 19.45 -9.10 5.91
CA ASN A 52 20.74 -8.63 5.40
C ASN A 52 21.51 -7.91 6.52
N GLU A 53 22.54 -8.58 7.06
CA GLU A 53 23.33 -8.08 8.18
C GLU A 53 24.15 -6.82 7.85
N HIS A 54 24.37 -6.54 6.57
CA HIS A 54 25.14 -5.41 6.09
C HIS A 54 24.27 -4.25 5.57
N ALA A 55 22.94 -4.34 5.76
CA ALA A 55 22.03 -3.31 5.28
C ALA A 55 22.07 -2.04 6.15
N ASP A 56 22.13 -0.88 5.49
CA ASP A 56 21.93 0.41 6.13
C ASP A 56 20.44 0.73 6.34
N HIS A 57 19.54 0.05 5.65
CA HIS A 57 18.09 0.26 5.78
C HIS A 57 17.41 -0.99 6.31
N TYR A 58 16.75 -0.87 7.46
CA TYR A 58 15.98 -1.94 8.06
C TYR A 58 14.50 -1.55 8.13
N PHE A 59 13.66 -2.46 7.64
CA PHE A 59 12.20 -2.33 7.67
C PHE A 59 11.57 -3.46 8.47
N GLN A 60 10.59 -3.09 9.28
CA GLN A 60 9.71 -4.05 9.95
C GLN A 60 8.27 -3.81 9.50
N ILE A 61 7.69 -4.74 8.75
CA ILE A 61 6.29 -4.66 8.30
C ILE A 61 5.41 -5.48 9.24
N ILE A 62 4.35 -4.89 9.77
CA ILE A 62 3.51 -5.47 10.82
C ILE A 62 2.05 -5.43 10.36
N ASN A 63 1.51 -6.58 9.97
CA ASN A 63 0.09 -6.74 9.66
C ASN A 63 -0.73 -6.81 10.97
N VAL A 64 -1.59 -5.82 11.19
CA VAL A 64 -2.43 -5.74 12.40
C VAL A 64 -3.77 -6.47 12.28
N GLY A 65 -4.17 -6.87 11.07
CA GLY A 65 -5.36 -7.66 10.76
C GLY A 65 -6.69 -6.90 10.82
N SER A 66 -6.69 -5.58 11.00
CA SER A 66 -7.90 -4.74 11.03
C SER A 66 -7.58 -3.25 10.88
N ASP A 67 -8.31 -2.58 10.00
CA ASP A 67 -8.25 -1.13 9.75
C ASP A 67 -8.35 -0.28 11.03
N GLN A 68 -9.33 -0.59 11.89
CA GLN A 68 -9.60 0.12 13.14
C GLN A 68 -8.46 -0.02 14.16
N SER A 69 -7.60 -1.02 13.98
CA SER A 69 -6.52 -1.32 14.92
C SER A 69 -5.19 -0.67 14.55
N VAL A 70 -4.97 -0.23 13.31
CA VAL A 70 -3.65 0.26 12.85
C VAL A 70 -3.14 1.40 13.74
N LEU A 71 -3.93 2.48 13.88
CA LEU A 71 -3.52 3.65 14.66
C LEU A 71 -3.36 3.31 16.15
N THR A 72 -4.31 2.56 16.72
CA THR A 72 -4.27 2.23 18.15
C THR A 72 -3.08 1.33 18.50
N ARG A 73 -2.70 0.40 17.62
CA ARG A 73 -1.51 -0.46 17.78
C ARG A 73 -0.21 0.33 17.66
N ILE A 74 -0.14 1.26 16.72
CA ILE A 74 0.99 2.19 16.59
C ILE A 74 1.19 2.95 17.90
N LEU A 75 0.16 3.62 18.40
CA LEU A 75 0.27 4.46 19.60
C LEU A 75 0.66 3.65 20.85
N LYS A 76 0.15 2.41 20.98
CA LYS A 76 0.54 1.51 22.08
C LYS A 76 1.99 1.03 21.99
N ARG A 77 2.50 0.77 20.78
CA ARG A 77 3.84 0.20 20.56
C ARG A 77 4.92 1.25 20.33
N GLU A 78 4.55 2.50 20.09
CA GLU A 78 5.49 3.59 19.85
C GLU A 78 6.64 3.63 20.89
N PRO A 79 6.40 3.57 22.22
CA PRO A 79 7.49 3.64 23.18
C PRO A 79 8.48 2.47 23.03
N GLN A 80 7.96 1.26 22.78
CA GLN A 80 8.79 0.07 22.55
C GLN A 80 9.60 0.19 21.26
N MET A 81 8.98 0.68 20.18
CA MET A 81 9.65 0.87 18.89
C MET A 81 10.75 1.92 19.00
N LYS A 82 10.49 3.05 19.67
CA LYS A 82 11.51 4.07 19.94
C LYS A 82 12.69 3.48 20.73
N ASN A 83 12.42 2.71 21.78
CA ASN A 83 13.47 2.06 22.58
C ASN A 83 14.28 1.02 21.77
N ALA A 84 13.67 0.39 20.75
CA ALA A 84 14.34 -0.53 19.83
C ALA A 84 15.12 0.18 18.70
N GLY A 85 15.13 1.51 18.69
CA GLY A 85 15.87 2.35 17.75
C GLY A 85 15.12 2.65 16.45
N PHE A 86 13.80 2.44 16.39
CA PHE A 86 13.00 2.86 15.24
C PHE A 86 12.90 4.39 15.20
N GLY A 87 13.55 4.97 14.20
CA GLY A 87 13.49 6.40 13.93
C GLY A 87 12.17 6.83 13.29
N ARG A 88 11.45 5.88 12.66
CA ARG A 88 10.19 6.15 11.99
C ARG A 88 9.18 5.03 12.16
N ILE A 89 7.92 5.42 12.28
CA ILE A 89 6.78 4.53 12.32
C ILE A 89 5.75 5.05 11.31
N ILE A 90 5.27 4.18 10.43
CA ILE A 90 4.28 4.51 9.41
C ILE A 90 3.07 3.61 9.62
N GLY A 91 1.87 4.18 9.66
CA GLY A 91 0.62 3.46 9.48
C GLY A 91 0.19 3.53 8.03
N LEU A 92 -0.26 2.42 7.47
CA LEU A 92 -0.91 2.35 6.16
C LEU A 92 -2.20 1.54 6.28
N ARG A 93 -3.29 2.15 5.82
CA ARG A 93 -4.60 1.51 5.78
C ARG A 93 -5.37 1.93 4.54
N ASP A 94 -6.40 1.18 4.24
CA ASP A 94 -7.39 1.57 3.26
C ASP A 94 -8.27 2.70 3.80
N MET A 95 -8.64 3.62 2.90
CA MET A 95 -9.65 4.64 3.20
C MET A 95 -11.05 4.02 3.26
N TYR A 96 -11.32 3.05 2.38
CA TYR A 96 -12.60 2.38 2.29
C TYR A 96 -12.80 1.48 3.51
N SER A 97 -13.63 1.94 4.44
CA SER A 97 -13.94 1.27 5.69
C SER A 97 -15.44 1.31 5.96
N GLU A 98 -15.91 0.52 6.93
CA GLU A 98 -17.33 0.56 7.35
C GLU A 98 -17.77 1.96 7.79
N ASP A 99 -16.89 2.74 8.41
CA ASP A 99 -17.20 4.11 8.80
C ASP A 99 -17.24 5.06 7.61
N TYR A 100 -16.41 4.82 6.59
CA TYR A 100 -16.46 5.57 5.34
C TYR A 100 -17.78 5.32 4.59
N LYS A 101 -18.22 4.05 4.48
CA LYS A 101 -19.50 3.66 3.86
C LYS A 101 -20.71 4.34 4.52
N LYS A 102 -20.69 4.52 5.85
CA LYS A 102 -21.76 5.22 6.57
C LYS A 102 -21.87 6.70 6.18
N GLN A 103 -20.76 7.33 5.79
CA GLN A 103 -20.72 8.74 5.42
C GLN A 103 -20.99 8.96 3.92
N VAL A 104 -20.53 8.06 3.06
CA VAL A 104 -20.69 8.14 1.60
C VAL A 104 -21.87 7.30 1.13
N LYS A 105 -23.04 7.93 0.95
CA LYS A 105 -24.27 7.24 0.53
C LYS A 105 -24.41 7.05 -0.98
N ASN A 106 -23.69 7.85 -1.78
CA ASN A 106 -23.81 7.86 -3.23
C ASN A 106 -22.82 6.91 -3.95
N HIS A 107 -22.03 6.13 -3.18
CA HIS A 107 -21.02 5.22 -3.71
C HIS A 107 -20.03 5.89 -4.68
N ARG A 108 -19.59 7.10 -4.32
CA ARG A 108 -18.59 7.88 -5.07
C ARG A 108 -17.51 8.38 -4.13
N ILE A 109 -16.32 8.56 -4.65
CA ILE A 109 -15.22 9.13 -3.88
C ILE A 109 -15.58 10.57 -3.50
N ASP A 110 -15.49 10.89 -2.21
CA ASP A 110 -15.76 12.23 -1.69
C ASP A 110 -14.49 12.77 -1.02
N LEU A 111 -13.84 13.72 -1.69
CA LEU A 111 -12.59 14.31 -1.21
C LEU A 111 -12.74 15.01 0.14
N GLY A 112 -13.91 15.59 0.42
CA GLY A 112 -14.17 16.24 1.71
C GLY A 112 -14.28 15.22 2.84
N ILE A 113 -14.86 14.05 2.58
CA ILE A 113 -14.89 12.94 3.55
C ILE A 113 -13.50 12.33 3.70
N ASN A 114 -12.77 12.07 2.60
CA ASN A 114 -11.39 11.59 2.64
C ASN A 114 -10.52 12.48 3.56
N GLN A 115 -10.60 13.81 3.36
CA GLN A 115 -9.83 14.75 4.14
C GLN A 115 -10.19 14.71 5.64
N LYS A 116 -11.48 14.59 5.98
CA LYS A 116 -11.91 14.43 7.38
C LYS A 116 -11.35 13.17 8.03
N PHE A 117 -11.29 12.05 7.32
CA PHE A 117 -10.70 10.82 7.83
C PHE A 117 -9.19 10.97 8.06
N ILE A 118 -8.48 11.56 7.10
CA ILE A 118 -7.05 11.83 7.18
C ILE A 118 -6.73 12.72 8.39
N GLU A 119 -7.40 13.87 8.49
CA GLU A 119 -7.20 14.83 9.59
C GLU A 119 -7.61 14.24 10.94
N GLY A 120 -8.72 13.50 10.98
CA GLY A 120 -9.21 12.85 12.20
C GLY A 120 -8.23 11.81 12.77
N HIS A 121 -7.52 11.07 11.93
CA HIS A 121 -6.48 10.14 12.38
C HIS A 121 -5.19 10.87 12.72
N ARG A 122 -4.73 11.78 11.86
CA ARG A 122 -3.47 12.50 12.05
C ARG A 122 -3.49 13.41 13.28
N SER A 123 -4.64 14.00 13.62
CA SER A 123 -4.79 14.83 14.83
C SER A 123 -4.65 14.06 16.15
N GLN A 124 -4.80 12.73 16.14
CA GLN A 124 -4.57 11.89 17.32
C GLN A 124 -3.08 11.61 17.55
N ILE A 125 -2.23 11.87 16.55
CA ILE A 125 -0.81 11.60 16.58
C ILE A 125 -0.09 12.82 17.13
N LYS A 126 0.64 12.62 18.24
CA LYS A 126 1.41 13.68 18.91
C LYS A 126 2.91 13.62 18.63
N SER A 127 3.34 12.60 17.91
CA SER A 127 4.74 12.25 17.73
C SER A 127 5.18 12.49 16.30
N ASP A 128 6.22 13.29 16.11
CA ASP A 128 6.74 13.63 14.79
C ASP A 128 7.36 12.43 14.05
N ASN A 129 7.64 11.34 14.77
CA ASN A 129 8.19 10.11 14.18
C ASN A 129 7.12 9.20 13.58
N ILE A 130 5.83 9.52 13.79
CA ILE A 130 4.69 8.73 13.31
C ILE A 130 4.05 9.46 12.13
N PHE A 131 3.98 8.78 11.00
CA PHE A 131 3.17 9.20 9.87
C PHE A 131 2.02 8.21 9.65
N PHE A 132 0.85 8.70 9.24
CA PHE A 132 -0.31 7.85 9.01
C PHE A 132 -0.88 8.12 7.63
N SER A 133 -0.74 7.10 6.77
CA SER A 133 -1.06 7.10 5.36
C SER A 133 -2.37 6.36 5.10
N PHE A 134 -3.07 6.80 4.07
CA PHE A 134 -4.26 6.14 3.54
C PHE A 134 -4.04 5.81 2.07
N ALA A 135 -4.33 4.59 1.65
CA ALA A 135 -4.58 4.31 0.24
C ALA A 135 -6.01 4.77 -0.09
N ILE A 136 -6.19 5.64 -1.09
CA ILE A 136 -7.53 6.11 -1.45
C ILE A 136 -8.35 4.94 -1.97
N MET A 137 -9.51 4.76 -1.34
CA MET A 137 -10.30 3.54 -1.35
C MET A 137 -9.52 2.33 -0.84
N GLU A 138 -8.67 1.72 -1.64
CA GLU A 138 -7.91 0.51 -1.27
C GLU A 138 -6.52 0.51 -1.93
N ILE A 139 -5.59 -0.34 -1.49
CA ILE A 139 -4.28 -0.51 -2.15
C ILE A 139 -4.40 -0.82 -3.65
N GLU A 140 -5.47 -1.49 -4.08
CA GLU A 140 -5.73 -1.74 -5.49
C GLU A 140 -5.78 -0.47 -6.33
N THR A 141 -6.11 0.68 -5.74
CA THR A 141 -6.02 1.98 -6.43
C THR A 141 -4.59 2.29 -6.87
N TRP A 142 -3.60 1.99 -6.03
CA TRP A 142 -2.19 2.14 -6.39
C TRP A 142 -1.75 1.11 -7.43
N LEU A 143 -2.23 -0.14 -7.31
CA LEU A 143 -1.98 -1.19 -8.31
C LEU A 143 -2.53 -0.80 -9.70
N LEU A 144 -3.71 -0.18 -9.76
CA LEU A 144 -4.28 0.37 -11.00
C LEU A 144 -3.41 1.51 -11.58
N GLY A 145 -2.73 2.28 -10.72
CA GLY A 145 -1.74 3.28 -11.14
C GLY A 145 -0.48 2.66 -11.75
N LEU A 146 -0.08 1.46 -11.30
CA LEU A 146 1.07 0.69 -11.79
C LEU A 146 0.71 -0.13 -13.04
N ARG A 147 0.04 0.52 -13.99
CA ARG A 147 -0.63 -0.08 -15.15
C ARG A 147 0.21 -1.03 -16.01
N LYS A 148 1.53 -0.83 -16.09
CA LYS A 148 2.44 -1.65 -16.90
C LYS A 148 2.53 -3.08 -16.37
N SER A 149 2.29 -3.28 -15.07
CA SER A 149 2.29 -4.61 -14.46
C SER A 149 1.23 -5.53 -15.06
N PHE A 150 0.06 -5.01 -15.47
CA PHE A 150 -0.97 -5.81 -16.14
C PHE A 150 -0.49 -6.33 -17.49
N GLU A 151 0.13 -5.48 -18.31
CA GLU A 151 0.67 -5.85 -19.62
C GLU A 151 1.84 -6.85 -19.49
N ARG A 152 2.67 -6.72 -18.44
CA ARG A 152 3.72 -7.70 -18.14
C ARG A 152 3.17 -9.03 -17.62
N MET A 153 2.02 -9.02 -16.96
CA MET A 153 1.32 -10.22 -16.50
C MET A 153 0.69 -10.99 -17.68
N ASP A 154 0.03 -10.26 -18.58
CA ASP A 154 -0.48 -10.80 -19.84
C ASP A 154 -0.40 -9.70 -20.92
N ASN A 155 0.27 -10.00 -22.03
CA ASN A 155 0.57 -9.03 -23.08
C ASN A 155 -0.68 -8.46 -23.78
N GLN A 156 -1.86 -9.04 -23.57
CA GLN A 156 -3.12 -8.49 -24.06
C GLN A 156 -3.60 -7.31 -23.21
N LEU A 157 -3.25 -7.25 -21.92
CA LEU A 157 -3.71 -6.24 -20.96
C LEU A 157 -3.01 -4.88 -21.10
N THR A 158 -2.84 -4.43 -22.34
CA THR A 158 -2.39 -3.08 -22.65
C THR A 158 -3.43 -2.05 -22.18
N PRO A 159 -3.03 -0.81 -21.85
CA PRO A 159 -3.99 0.24 -21.50
C PRO A 159 -5.08 0.47 -22.56
N ALA A 160 -4.74 0.36 -23.85
CA ALA A 160 -5.71 0.52 -24.94
C ALA A 160 -6.74 -0.62 -24.97
N PHE A 161 -6.29 -1.86 -24.74
CA PHE A 161 -7.18 -3.02 -24.66
C PHE A 161 -8.12 -2.95 -23.46
N ILE A 162 -7.58 -2.55 -22.29
CA ILE A 162 -8.38 -2.31 -21.08
C ILE A 162 -9.43 -1.24 -21.33
N GLN A 163 -9.04 -0.10 -21.92
CA GLN A 163 -9.96 0.98 -22.26
C GLN A 163 -11.07 0.53 -23.21
N GLN A 164 -10.73 -0.25 -24.24
CA GLN A 164 -11.70 -0.75 -25.21
C GLN A 164 -12.78 -1.63 -24.57
N HIS A 165 -12.44 -2.42 -23.55
CA HIS A 165 -13.34 -3.41 -22.97
C HIS A 165 -14.03 -2.94 -21.69
N LEU A 166 -13.36 -2.13 -20.87
CA LEU A 166 -13.86 -1.70 -19.56
C LEU A 166 -14.25 -0.21 -19.51
N GLY A 167 -13.92 0.56 -20.54
CA GLY A 167 -14.38 1.94 -20.69
C GLY A 167 -13.60 3.00 -19.89
N PHE A 168 -12.54 2.61 -19.17
CA PHE A 168 -11.64 3.52 -18.46
C PHE A 168 -10.20 3.44 -18.99
N ASP A 169 -9.48 4.55 -18.96
CA ASP A 169 -8.12 4.71 -19.52
C ASP A 169 -7.10 4.97 -18.41
N LEU A 170 -6.39 3.91 -18.00
CA LEU A 170 -5.34 4.00 -16.97
C LEU A 170 -4.16 4.90 -17.36
N ASN A 171 -4.03 5.32 -18.63
CA ASN A 171 -3.05 6.35 -19.01
C ASN A 171 -3.53 7.77 -18.70
N LYS A 172 -4.84 8.02 -18.69
CA LYS A 172 -5.39 9.39 -18.54
C LYS A 172 -6.04 9.64 -17.20
N GLU A 173 -6.75 8.65 -16.67
CA GLU A 173 -7.52 8.82 -15.45
C GLU A 173 -6.67 8.50 -14.23
N ASP A 174 -6.87 9.26 -13.15
CA ASP A 174 -6.26 8.99 -11.86
C ASP A 174 -7.13 7.99 -11.09
N PRO A 175 -6.62 6.79 -10.77
CA PRO A 175 -7.34 5.78 -10.03
C PRO A 175 -8.00 6.30 -8.74
N GLU A 176 -7.33 7.22 -8.03
CA GLU A 176 -7.84 7.80 -6.76
C GLU A 176 -9.09 8.66 -6.92
N ASN A 177 -9.45 9.02 -8.16
CA ASN A 177 -10.60 9.87 -8.46
C ASN A 177 -11.78 9.11 -9.07
N ILE A 178 -11.55 7.92 -9.65
CA ILE A 178 -12.58 7.23 -10.46
C ILE A 178 -13.01 5.86 -9.91
N PHE A 179 -12.17 5.17 -9.14
CA PHE A 179 -12.47 3.81 -8.68
C PHE A 179 -12.94 3.77 -7.24
N PHE A 180 -14.25 3.68 -7.05
CA PHE A 180 -14.85 3.53 -5.72
C PHE A 180 -14.65 2.13 -5.12
N HIS A 181 -14.56 1.09 -5.97
CA HIS A 181 -14.27 -0.29 -5.61
C HIS A 181 -13.08 -0.80 -6.45
N PRO A 182 -11.86 -0.30 -6.20
CA PRO A 182 -10.70 -0.60 -7.05
C PRO A 182 -10.39 -2.10 -7.14
N ALA A 183 -10.70 -2.89 -6.12
CA ALA A 183 -10.62 -4.35 -6.19
C ALA A 183 -11.47 -4.98 -7.30
N ASP A 184 -12.71 -4.52 -7.45
CA ASP A 184 -13.60 -4.98 -8.51
C ASP A 184 -13.03 -4.59 -9.87
N ASN A 185 -12.43 -3.40 -9.99
CA ASN A 185 -11.77 -2.95 -11.21
C ASN A 185 -10.54 -3.80 -11.57
N VAL A 186 -9.73 -4.19 -10.59
CA VAL A 186 -8.63 -5.16 -10.81
C VAL A 186 -9.19 -6.52 -11.23
N GLU A 187 -10.27 -6.99 -10.61
CA GLU A 187 -10.94 -8.24 -11.00
C GLU A 187 -11.46 -8.22 -12.44
N GLU A 188 -12.09 -7.12 -12.86
CA GLU A 188 -12.56 -6.98 -14.24
C GLU A 188 -11.40 -6.98 -15.25
N ILE A 189 -10.24 -6.41 -14.93
CA ILE A 189 -9.03 -6.50 -15.77
C ILE A 189 -8.56 -7.96 -15.88
N PHE A 190 -8.50 -8.69 -14.77
CA PHE A 190 -8.10 -10.11 -14.77
C PHE A 190 -9.06 -10.98 -15.61
N LYS A 191 -10.37 -10.69 -15.54
CA LYS A 191 -11.39 -11.41 -16.32
C LYS A 191 -11.21 -11.28 -17.83
N LEU A 192 -10.62 -10.18 -18.32
CA LEU A 192 -10.36 -9.99 -19.76
C LEU A 192 -9.46 -11.09 -20.35
N VAL A 193 -8.61 -11.72 -19.53
CA VAL A 193 -7.70 -12.81 -19.93
C VAL A 193 -8.07 -14.15 -19.29
N GLY A 194 -9.33 -14.28 -18.82
CA GLY A 194 -9.84 -15.52 -18.25
C GLY A 194 -9.26 -15.87 -16.87
N GLN A 195 -8.65 -14.90 -16.19
CA GLN A 195 -8.14 -15.06 -14.83
C GLN A 195 -9.12 -14.51 -13.80
N ARG A 196 -8.90 -14.84 -12.53
CA ARG A 196 -9.68 -14.35 -11.40
C ARG A 196 -8.78 -13.60 -10.43
N TYR A 197 -9.25 -12.47 -9.94
CA TYR A 197 -8.68 -11.78 -8.79
C TYR A 197 -9.65 -11.90 -7.62
N SER A 198 -9.14 -12.27 -6.44
CA SER A 198 -9.95 -12.44 -5.23
C SER A 198 -9.28 -11.83 -4.00
N LYS A 199 -8.28 -10.97 -4.20
CA LYS A 199 -7.38 -10.46 -3.15
C LYS A 199 -6.66 -11.56 -2.37
N SER A 200 -6.58 -12.76 -2.94
CA SER A 200 -5.88 -13.87 -2.30
C SER A 200 -4.39 -13.57 -2.27
N LYS A 201 -3.66 -14.21 -1.34
CA LYS A 201 -2.20 -14.13 -1.31
C LYS A 201 -1.58 -14.41 -2.67
N GLY A 202 -2.06 -15.45 -3.37
CA GLY A 202 -1.56 -15.83 -4.69
C GLY A 202 -1.77 -14.72 -5.72
N ASP A 203 -2.97 -14.14 -5.75
CA ASP A 203 -3.34 -13.12 -6.73
C ASP A 203 -2.52 -11.84 -6.56
N ILE A 204 -2.35 -11.39 -5.30
CA ILE A 204 -1.51 -10.22 -5.03
C ILE A 204 -0.07 -10.49 -5.47
N ASN A 205 0.52 -11.62 -5.06
CA ASN A 205 1.89 -11.97 -5.45
C ASN A 205 2.07 -12.07 -6.96
N ALA A 206 1.09 -12.64 -7.67
CA ALA A 206 1.13 -12.73 -9.13
C ALA A 206 1.23 -11.34 -9.73
N LEU A 207 0.36 -10.41 -9.34
CA LEU A 207 0.39 -9.04 -9.86
C LEU A 207 1.65 -8.28 -9.48
N VAL A 208 2.02 -8.26 -8.19
CA VAL A 208 3.17 -7.46 -7.74
C VAL A 208 4.51 -7.98 -8.25
N SER A 209 4.60 -9.27 -8.61
CA SER A 209 5.82 -9.84 -9.20
C SER A 209 6.15 -9.25 -10.58
N HIS A 210 5.15 -8.69 -11.27
CA HIS A 210 5.29 -8.03 -12.56
C HIS A 210 5.52 -6.52 -12.46
N ILE A 211 5.63 -5.97 -11.24
CA ILE A 211 5.99 -4.57 -11.02
C ILE A 211 7.52 -4.44 -10.99
N GLU A 212 8.03 -3.45 -11.71
CA GLU A 212 9.44 -3.09 -11.77
C GLU A 212 9.70 -1.78 -11.02
N ARG A 213 10.97 -1.53 -10.67
CA ARG A 213 11.39 -0.29 -9.99
C ARG A 213 10.91 0.96 -10.71
N ASP A 214 11.08 0.99 -12.03
CA ASP A 214 10.71 2.12 -12.88
C ASP A 214 9.20 2.42 -12.86
N ASP A 215 8.34 1.42 -12.61
CA ASP A 215 6.90 1.67 -12.51
C ASP A 215 6.56 2.53 -11.28
N TYR A 216 7.23 2.26 -10.16
CA TYR A 216 7.04 3.05 -8.94
C TYR A 216 7.56 4.48 -9.12
N LEU A 217 8.72 4.64 -9.78
CA LEU A 217 9.29 5.95 -10.08
C LEU A 217 8.42 6.74 -11.07
N GLU A 218 7.91 6.09 -12.12
CA GLU A 218 6.96 6.70 -13.04
C GLU A 218 5.67 7.13 -12.36
N LEU A 219 5.13 6.31 -11.44
CA LEU A 219 3.94 6.68 -10.67
C LEU A 219 4.24 7.88 -9.75
N LEU A 220 5.43 7.92 -9.14
CA LEU A 220 5.89 9.02 -8.29
C LEU A 220 5.99 10.34 -9.06
N GLU A 221 6.49 10.31 -10.30
CA GLU A 221 6.64 11.49 -11.16
C GLU A 221 5.34 11.87 -11.91
N SER A 222 4.34 11.00 -11.92
CA SER A 222 3.04 11.28 -12.55
C SER A 222 2.23 12.32 -11.77
N ASP A 223 1.06 12.72 -12.27
CA ASP A 223 0.06 13.51 -11.55
C ASP A 223 -0.97 12.64 -10.80
N LYS A 224 -0.83 11.31 -10.86
CA LYS A 224 -1.78 10.34 -10.30
C LYS A 224 -1.39 9.85 -8.92
N CYS A 225 -2.32 9.17 -8.26
CA CYS A 225 -2.12 8.47 -7.00
C CYS A 225 -1.36 9.31 -5.96
N GLN A 226 -1.89 10.49 -5.63
CA GLN A 226 -1.20 11.41 -4.74
C GLN A 226 -0.94 10.81 -3.35
N SER A 227 -1.83 9.92 -2.88
CA SER A 227 -1.62 9.23 -1.60
C SER A 227 -0.45 8.23 -1.64
N PHE A 228 -0.16 7.62 -2.79
CA PHE A 228 1.04 6.80 -2.98
C PHE A 228 2.31 7.65 -2.87
N LYS A 229 2.31 8.84 -3.50
CA LYS A 229 3.47 9.75 -3.43
C LYS A 229 3.75 10.20 -2.01
N GLU A 230 2.70 10.56 -1.28
CA GLU A 230 2.82 10.92 0.13
C GLU A 230 3.42 9.76 0.92
N PHE A 231 2.87 8.54 0.79
CA PHE A 231 3.43 7.34 1.42
C PHE A 231 4.91 7.14 1.10
N TYR A 232 5.27 7.19 -0.19
CA TYR A 232 6.65 7.01 -0.67
C TYR A 232 7.62 8.03 -0.07
N GLN A 233 7.24 9.32 -0.05
CA GLN A 233 8.08 10.38 0.51
C GLN A 233 8.39 10.14 1.99
N TYR A 234 7.42 9.64 2.76
CA TYR A 234 7.63 9.30 4.16
C TYR A 234 8.47 8.02 4.37
N LEU A 235 8.59 7.14 3.38
CA LEU A 235 9.54 6.03 3.45
C LEU A 235 11.00 6.53 3.45
N GLN A 236 11.28 7.74 2.93
CA GLN A 236 12.63 8.31 2.78
C GLN A 236 13.64 7.28 2.21
N ILE A 237 13.22 6.62 1.14
CA ILE A 237 13.99 5.61 0.41
C ILE A 237 14.53 6.22 -0.89
N PRO A 238 15.52 5.59 -1.55
CA PRO A 238 16.12 6.12 -2.77
C PRO A 238 15.08 6.45 -3.85
N THR A 239 15.28 7.57 -4.54
CA THR A 239 14.54 7.96 -5.76
C THR A 239 15.41 7.86 -7.02
N THR A 240 16.69 7.51 -6.88
CA THR A 240 17.71 7.44 -7.94
C THR A 240 18.54 6.17 -7.80
#